data_AF-A0A8C3SL52-F1
#
_entry.id   AF-A0A8C3SL52-F1
#
_cell.length_a   1.000
_cell.length_b   1.000
_cell.length_c   1.000
_cell.angle_alpha   90.00
_cell.angle_beta   90.00
_cell.angle_gamma   90.00
#
_symmetry.space_group_name_H-M   'P 1'
#
loop_
_entity.id
_entity.type
_entity.pdbx_description
1 polymer ?
#
loop_
_entity_poly.entity_id
_entity_poly.type
_entity_poly.pdbx_seq_one_letter_code
_entity_poly.pdbx_strand_id
1 'polypeptide(L)' 'MDKYILENGKVHLGSGIWVDEEKWHQLQVTQGDSKYTKNLAVMIWGTDVLKNRSVTGVATKKKKDAVPKPPL' A
#
# COMPACT_ATOMS: atom_id res chain seq x y z
N MET A 1 17.87 -2.28 -17.81
CA MET A 1 16.84 -1.23 -17.98
C MET A 1 16.06 -1.17 -16.68
N ASP A 2 16.43 -0.25 -15.81
CA ASP A 2 15.69 -0.02 -14.58
C ASP A 2 14.34 0.59 -14.95
N LYS A 3 13.26 -0.13 -14.60
CA LYS A 3 11.87 0.18 -15.00
C LYS A 3 11.21 1.25 -14.10
N TYR A 4 11.98 1.97 -13.30
CA TYR A 4 11.48 2.90 -12.29
C TYR A 4 12.44 4.09 -12.11
N ILE A 5 11.89 5.22 -11.65
CA ILE A 5 12.67 6.41 -11.34
C ILE A 5 13.18 6.29 -9.91
N LEU A 6 14.48 6.54 -9.72
CA LEU A 6 15.13 6.55 -8.41
C LEU A 6 15.68 7.95 -8.17
N GLU A 7 15.23 8.59 -7.09
CA GLU A 7 15.62 9.94 -6.72
C GLU A 7 15.79 10.03 -5.20
N ASN A 8 16.94 10.52 -4.73
CA ASN A 8 17.24 10.72 -3.30
C ASN A 8 16.99 9.47 -2.42
N GLY A 9 17.37 8.27 -2.88
CA GLY A 9 17.16 7.02 -2.15
C GLY A 9 15.70 6.56 -2.11
N LYS A 10 14.85 7.11 -2.98
CA LYS A 10 13.44 6.73 -3.10
C LYS A 10 13.12 6.28 -4.51
N VAL A 11 12.18 5.35 -4.60
CA VAL A 11 11.65 4.82 -5.85
C VAL A 11 10.28 5.43 -6.13
N HIS A 12 10.09 5.93 -7.34
CA HIS A 12 8.80 6.44 -7.81
C HIS A 12 7.93 5.31 -8.34
N LEU A 13 6.74 5.16 -7.76
CA LEU A 13 5.76 4.15 -8.17
C LEU A 13 4.70 4.70 -9.15
N GLY A 14 4.79 5.98 -9.50
CA GLY A 14 3.76 6.71 -10.24
C GLY A 14 2.83 7.52 -9.34
N SER A 15 2.03 8.40 -9.94
CA SER A 15 1.04 9.24 -9.24
C SER A 15 1.58 10.05 -8.05
N GLY A 16 2.87 10.40 -8.08
CA GLY A 16 3.54 11.14 -6.99
C GLY A 16 3.86 10.29 -5.75
N ILE A 17 3.71 8.96 -5.82
CA ILE A 17 4.03 8.05 -4.71
C ILE A 17 5.52 7.72 -4.76
N TRP A 18 6.18 7.96 -3.63
CA TRP A 18 7.60 7.69 -3.43
C TRP A 18 7.76 6.74 -2.24
N VAL A 19 8.51 5.67 -2.46
CA VAL A 19 8.82 4.68 -1.42
C VAL A 19 10.32 4.59 -1.20
N ASP A 20 10.71 4.11 -0.04
CA ASP A 20 12.11 3.86 0.30
C ASP A 20 12.71 2.78 -0.60
N GLU A 21 13.91 3.02 -1.13
CA GLU A 21 14.59 2.11 -2.06
C GLU A 21 14.90 0.75 -1.42
N GLU A 22 15.43 0.73 -0.19
CA GLU A 22 15.82 -0.51 0.47
C GLU A 22 14.58 -1.40 0.71
N LYS A 23 13.50 -0.79 1.19
CA LYS A 23 12.21 -1.49 1.36
C LYS A 23 11.63 -1.94 0.03
N TRP A 24 11.79 -1.16 -1.04
CA TRP A 24 11.35 -1.52 -2.38
C TRP A 24 12.07 -2.78 -2.89
N HIS A 25 13.39 -2.87 -2.74
CA HIS A 25 14.14 -4.07 -3.12
C HIS A 25 13.74 -5.30 -2.29
N GLN A 26 13.55 -5.13 -0.98
CA GLN A 26 13.03 -6.19 -0.11
C GLN A 26 11.63 -6.66 -0.53
N LEU A 27 10.78 -5.74 -0.99
CA LEU A 27 9.46 -6.06 -1.50
C LEU A 27 9.54 -6.87 -2.81
N GLN A 28 10.45 -6.54 -3.72
CA GLN A 28 10.61 -7.24 -5.00
C GLN A 28 10.97 -8.72 -4.85
N VAL A 29 11.68 -9.09 -3.78
CA VAL A 29 12.01 -10.50 -3.50
C VAL A 29 10.91 -11.25 -2.73
N THR A 30 9.82 -10.57 -2.35
CA THR A 30 8.71 -11.19 -1.61
C THR A 30 7.91 -12.13 -2.51
N GLN A 31 7.93 -13.42 -2.21
CA GLN A 31 7.13 -14.42 -2.90
C GLN A 31 5.66 -14.41 -2.46
N GLY A 32 4.76 -14.53 -3.45
CA GLY A 32 3.32 -14.63 -3.27
C GLY A 32 2.60 -13.28 -3.35
N ASP A 33 1.65 -13.19 -4.29
CA ASP A 33 0.96 -11.94 -4.64
C ASP A 33 0.24 -11.29 -3.46
N SER A 34 -0.40 -12.10 -2.61
CA SER A 34 -1.09 -11.59 -1.42
C SER A 34 -0.12 -10.95 -0.41
N LYS A 35 1.06 -11.55 -0.23
CA LYS A 35 2.07 -11.04 0.69
C LYS A 35 2.75 -9.80 0.12
N TYR A 36 3.08 -9.84 -1.18
CA TYR A 36 3.60 -8.70 -1.92
C TYR A 36 2.64 -7.50 -1.82
N THR A 37 1.37 -7.69 -2.17
CA THR A 37 0.35 -6.63 -2.14
C THR A 37 0.16 -6.06 -0.74
N LYS A 38 0.13 -6.92 0.29
CA LYS A 38 0.01 -6.48 1.69
C LYS A 38 1.20 -5.62 2.11
N ASN A 39 2.42 -6.07 1.80
CA ASN A 39 3.64 -5.34 2.18
C ASN A 39 3.74 -4.02 1.42
N LEU A 40 3.36 -4.00 0.13
CA LEU A 40 3.29 -2.79 -0.68
C LEU A 40 2.29 -1.78 -0.08
N ALA A 41 1.10 -2.24 0.30
CA ALA A 41 0.11 -1.37 0.92
C ALA A 41 0.62 -0.75 2.23
N VAL A 42 1.28 -1.53 3.07
CA VAL A 42 1.90 -1.00 4.31
C VAL A 42 2.98 0.02 4.00
N MET A 43 3.75 -0.18 2.93
CA MET A 43 4.80 0.75 2.51
C MET A 43 4.25 2.09 2.01
N ILE A 44 3.12 2.08 1.28
CA ILE A 44 2.50 3.30 0.73
C ILE A 44 1.75 4.08 1.80
N TRP A 45 0.91 3.41 2.60
CA TRP A 45 -0.03 4.08 3.51
C TRP A 45 0.34 3.99 4.99
N GLY A 46 1.16 3.02 5.41
CA GLY A 46 1.39 2.73 6.81
C GLY A 46 0.24 1.95 7.46
N THR A 47 0.54 1.31 8.60
CA THR A 47 -0.44 0.47 9.31
C THR A 47 -1.53 1.29 10.00
N ASP A 48 -1.22 2.52 10.40
CA ASP A 48 -2.13 3.46 11.05
C ASP A 48 -3.26 3.91 10.11
N VAL A 49 -2.95 4.22 8.85
CA VAL A 49 -3.94 4.53 7.82
C VAL A 49 -4.74 3.29 7.45
N LEU A 50 -4.08 2.16 7.15
CA LEU A 50 -4.75 0.93 6.74
C LEU A 50 -5.71 0.35 7.79
N LYS A 51 -5.43 0.59 9.08
CA LYS A 51 -6.34 0.19 10.16
C LYS A 51 -7.66 0.97 10.14
N ASN A 52 -7.62 2.24 9.72
CA ASN A 52 -8.74 3.17 9.85
C ASN A 52 -9.41 3.51 8.52
N ARG A 53 -8.86 3.07 7.39
CA ARG A 53 -9.41 3.26 6.04
C ARG A 53 -9.84 1.95 5.39
N SER A 54 -10.58 2.06 4.28
CA SER A 54 -10.99 0.92 3.45
C SER A 54 -10.80 1.25 1.98
N VAL A 55 -10.80 0.24 1.10
CA VAL A 55 -10.62 0.48 -0.35
C VAL A 55 -11.80 1.26 -0.94
N THR A 56 -13.03 0.89 -0.58
CA THR A 56 -14.25 1.43 -1.21
C THR A 56 -14.95 2.51 -0.40
N GLY A 57 -14.62 2.66 0.89
CA GLY A 57 -15.40 3.52 1.76
C GLY A 57 -16.69 2.90 2.30
N VAL A 58 -17.06 1.70 1.83
CA VAL A 58 -18.41 1.13 2.03
C VAL A 58 -18.43 0.16 3.21
N ALA A 59 -19.39 0.35 4.12
CA ALA A 59 -19.64 -0.57 5.22
C ALA A 59 -20.10 -1.95 4.72
N THR A 60 -19.68 -3.01 5.41
CA THR A 60 -20.11 -4.37 5.06
C THR A 60 -21.60 -4.56 5.32
N LYS A 61 -22.34 -5.08 4.32
CA LYS A 61 -23.76 -5.41 4.46
C LYS A 61 -24.02 -6.58 5.43
N LYS A 62 -22.99 -7.34 5.80
CA LYS A 62 -23.11 -8.51 6.71
C LYS A 62 -23.29 -8.12 8.17
N LYS A 63 -22.93 -6.90 8.58
CA LYS A 63 -23.02 -6.43 9.97
C LYS A 63 -23.89 -5.18 10.01
N LYS A 64 -25.03 -5.26 10.71
CA LYS A 64 -26.03 -4.17 10.79
C LYS A 64 -25.43 -2.85 11.32
N ASP A 65 -24.50 -2.93 12.27
CA ASP A 65 -23.88 -1.75 12.90
C ASP A 65 -22.45 -1.49 12.38
N ALA A 66 -22.13 -1.91 11.16
CA ALA A 66 -20.84 -1.61 10.56
C ALA A 66 -20.75 -0.12 10.21
N VAL A 67 -19.82 0.57 10.85
CA VAL A 67 -19.49 1.96 10.50
C VAL A 67 -18.57 1.95 9.28
N PRO A 68 -18.88 2.72 8.22
CA PRO A 68 -18.00 2.83 7.06
C PRO A 68 -16.68 3.50 7.46
N LYS A 69 -15.57 2.97 6.95
CA LYS A 69 -14.25 3.59 7.05
C LYS A 69 -14.00 4.41 5.79
N PRO A 70 -13.41 5.61 5.84
CA PRO A 70 -13.14 6.41 4.66
C PRO A 70 -12.26 5.68 3.63
N PRO A 71 -12.38 6.01 2.32
CA PRO A 71 -11.62 5.37 1.25
C PRO A 71 -10.11 5.65 1.35
N LEU A 72 -9.29 4.73 0.80
CA LEU A 72 -7.83 4.88 0.65
C LEU A 72 -7.45 5.87 -0.45
#